data_AF-A0A958LFT8-F1
#
_entry.id   AF-A0A958LFT8-F1
#
_cell.length_a   1.000
_cell.length_b   1.000
_cell.length_c   1.000
_cell.angle_alpha   90.00
_cell.angle_beta   90.00
_cell.angle_gamma   90.00
#
_symmetry.space_group_name_H-M   'P 1'
#
loop_
_entity.id
_entity.type
_entity.pdbx_description
1 polymer ?
#
loop_
_entity_poly.entity_id
_entity_poly.type
_entity_poly.pdbx_seq_one_letter_code
_entity_poly.pdbx_strand_id
1 'polypeptide(L)'
;DEQGLFKRERLIVTPQSAEVGVVSKLGAHDESKVLNFCANNYLGLSSHAKVIEAAHRAIDSHGFGMSSVRFICGTQDLHKDLEHRVSKFFGTEDTILYTSCFDANGGLFETILGPEDAVISDALNHASIIDGIRLCKAERHRYANGDMNALEEALKKTQGKRLRLIATDGVFSMDGFIAQLDK
;
A
#
# COMPACT_ATOMS: atom_id res chain seq x y z
N ASP A 1 6.13 28.16 6.69
CA ASP A 1 6.46 28.41 8.11
C ASP A 1 5.33 29.09 8.89
N GLU A 2 4.65 30.10 8.34
CA GLU A 2 3.57 30.82 9.05
C GLU A 2 2.40 29.96 9.55
N GLN A 3 2.02 28.90 8.82
CA GLN A 3 0.97 27.95 9.22
C GLN A 3 1.53 26.63 9.81
N GLY A 4 2.85 26.49 9.94
CA GLY A 4 3.47 25.24 10.42
C GLY A 4 3.36 24.02 9.47
N LEU A 5 2.87 24.19 8.24
CA LEU A 5 2.63 23.08 7.29
C LEU A 5 3.87 22.63 6.49
N PHE A 6 4.99 23.33 6.62
CA PHE A 6 6.20 23.01 5.86
C PHE A 6 6.83 21.71 6.37
N LYS A 7 6.93 20.70 5.49
CA LYS A 7 7.52 19.41 5.83
C LYS A 7 9.04 19.46 5.66
N ARG A 8 9.76 19.08 6.70
CA ARG A 8 11.22 18.94 6.71
C ARG A 8 11.57 17.49 6.92
N GLU A 9 12.32 16.92 5.99
CA GLU A 9 12.82 15.55 6.10
C GLU A 9 14.02 15.51 7.06
N ARG A 10 14.12 14.42 7.82
CA ARG A 10 15.33 14.07 8.58
C ARG A 10 16.05 12.95 7.86
N LEU A 11 17.37 12.96 7.88
CA LEU A 11 18.16 11.97 7.15
C LEU A 11 18.57 10.84 8.10
N ILE A 12 18.06 9.64 7.84
CA ILE A 12 18.50 8.40 8.52
C ILE A 12 19.75 7.89 7.78
N VAL A 13 20.83 7.63 8.52
CA VAL A 13 22.15 7.25 7.95
C VAL A 13 22.61 5.84 8.33
N THR A 14 21.76 5.08 9.03
CA THR A 14 21.99 3.69 9.40
C THR A 14 20.93 2.78 8.76
N PRO A 15 21.13 1.45 8.72
CA PRO A 15 20.05 0.52 8.40
C PRO A 15 18.82 0.74 9.28
N GLN A 16 17.63 0.45 8.75
CA GLN A 16 16.38 0.60 9.49
C GLN A 16 16.33 -0.42 10.64
N SER A 17 16.10 0.06 11.87
CA SER A 17 16.08 -0.75 13.09
C SER A 17 15.34 -0.02 14.23
N ALA A 18 15.21 -0.66 15.40
CA ALA A 18 14.68 0.01 16.59
C ALA A 18 15.55 1.19 17.07
N GLU A 19 16.87 1.15 16.82
CA GLU A 19 17.79 2.27 17.00
C GLU A 19 18.32 2.72 15.63
N VAL A 20 18.28 4.02 15.34
CA VAL A 20 18.79 4.58 14.08
C VAL A 20 19.67 5.81 14.33
N GLY A 21 20.64 6.02 13.44
CA GLY A 21 21.42 7.25 13.37
C GLY A 21 20.72 8.28 12.48
N VAL A 22 20.61 9.52 12.95
CA VAL A 22 19.97 10.63 12.24
C VAL A 22 20.90 11.84 12.20
N VAL A 23 20.97 12.52 11.05
CA VAL A 23 21.68 13.81 10.88
C VAL A 23 20.69 14.91 10.47
N SER A 24 21.04 16.16 10.75
CA SER A 24 20.15 17.30 10.49
C SER A 24 20.00 17.65 9.00
N LYS A 25 21.04 17.40 8.21
CA LYS A 25 21.10 17.65 6.76
C LYS A 25 22.26 16.90 6.11
N LEU A 26 22.27 16.89 4.78
CA LEU A 26 23.31 16.23 4.01
C LEU A 26 24.69 16.86 4.29
N GLY A 27 25.68 16.00 4.56
CA GLY A 27 27.05 16.42 4.88
C GLY A 27 27.25 16.99 6.28
N ALA A 28 26.24 16.96 7.15
CA ALA A 28 26.42 17.31 8.56
C ALA A 28 27.17 16.19 9.31
N HIS A 29 27.91 16.58 10.35
CA HIS A 29 28.66 15.69 11.22
C HIS A 29 28.02 15.57 12.62
N ASP A 30 26.70 15.81 12.71
CA ASP A 30 25.92 15.88 13.94
C ASP A 30 25.05 14.63 14.16
N GLU A 31 25.60 13.45 13.87
CA GLU A 31 24.87 12.19 14.01
C GLU A 31 24.40 11.97 15.45
N SER A 32 23.11 11.71 15.60
CA SER A 32 22.48 11.35 16.86
C SER A 32 21.84 9.97 16.76
N LYS A 33 22.13 9.10 17.73
CA LYS A 33 21.46 7.81 17.87
C LYS A 33 20.14 7.97 18.62
N VAL A 34 19.05 7.46 18.05
CA VAL A 34 17.70 7.59 18.61
C VAL A 34 16.93 6.29 18.47
N LEU A 35 15.94 6.09 19.35
CA LEU A 35 14.95 5.03 19.19
C LEU A 35 13.89 5.43 18.17
N ASN A 36 13.58 4.52 17.24
CA ASN A 36 12.64 4.77 16.14
C ASN A 36 11.24 4.22 16.45
N PHE A 37 10.31 5.13 16.76
CA PHE A 37 8.89 4.83 16.99
C PHE A 37 7.97 5.30 15.86
N CYS A 38 8.51 5.67 14.70
CA CYS A 38 7.75 6.19 13.56
C CYS A 38 7.94 5.41 12.25
N ALA A 39 8.53 4.21 12.30
CA ALA A 39 8.66 3.33 11.15
C ALA A 39 7.57 2.25 11.11
N ASN A 40 7.14 1.90 9.90
CA ASN A 40 6.21 0.80 9.64
C ASN A 40 6.90 -0.58 9.62
N ASN A 41 8.04 -0.72 10.30
CA ASN A 41 8.84 -1.95 10.32
C ASN A 41 8.41 -2.88 11.47
N TYR A 42 7.12 -3.26 11.50
CA TYR A 42 6.48 -3.94 12.64
C TYR A 42 7.14 -5.26 13.04
N LEU A 43 7.65 -6.02 12.05
CA LEU A 43 8.30 -7.32 12.26
C LEU A 43 9.83 -7.24 12.28
N GLY A 44 10.42 -6.04 12.15
CA GLY A 44 11.87 -5.87 12.13
C GLY A 44 12.57 -6.44 10.90
N LEU A 45 11.85 -6.65 9.79
CA LEU A 45 12.38 -7.37 8.62
C LEU A 45 13.18 -6.51 7.65
N SER A 46 13.07 -5.18 7.70
CA SER A 46 13.71 -4.27 6.72
C SER A 46 15.23 -4.46 6.58
N SER A 47 15.92 -4.84 7.66
CA SER A 47 17.38 -5.08 7.69
C SER A 47 17.73 -6.48 8.20
N HIS A 48 16.79 -7.43 8.14
CA HIS A 48 17.02 -8.77 8.66
C HIS A 48 18.04 -9.52 7.80
N ALA A 49 19.01 -10.20 8.42
CA ALA A 49 20.15 -10.82 7.73
C ALA A 49 19.75 -11.74 6.57
N LYS A 50 18.72 -12.58 6.75
CA LYS A 50 18.20 -13.46 5.70
C LYS A 50 17.59 -12.71 4.49
N VAL A 51 17.04 -11.52 4.70
CA VAL A 51 16.46 -10.68 3.62
C VAL A 51 17.60 -10.06 2.80
N ILE A 52 18.63 -9.54 3.48
CA ILE A 52 19.82 -8.98 2.85
C ILE A 52 20.55 -10.05 2.02
N GLU A 53 20.75 -11.24 2.60
CA GLU A 53 21.38 -12.36 1.91
C GLU A 53 20.59 -12.80 0.67
N ALA A 54 19.26 -12.84 0.76
CA ALA A 54 18.40 -13.14 -0.39
C ALA A 54 18.49 -12.08 -1.49
N ALA A 55 18.59 -10.80 -1.12
CA ALA A 55 18.79 -9.70 -2.07
C ALA A 55 20.11 -9.84 -2.82
N HIS A 56 21.22 -10.13 -2.14
CA HIS A 56 22.51 -10.39 -2.79
C HIS A 56 22.44 -11.55 -3.77
N ARG A 57 21.90 -12.70 -3.35
CA ARG A 57 21.75 -13.86 -4.24
C ARG A 57 20.90 -13.55 -5.47
N ALA A 58 19.81 -12.80 -5.32
CA ALA A 58 18.97 -12.40 -6.45
C ALA A 58 19.75 -11.50 -7.42
N ILE A 59 20.50 -10.51 -6.93
CA ILE A 59 21.34 -9.65 -7.77
C ILE A 59 22.38 -10.46 -8.54
N ASP A 60 23.08 -11.39 -7.88
CA ASP A 60 24.13 -12.19 -8.51
C ASP A 60 23.60 -13.15 -9.58
N SER A 61 22.39 -13.68 -9.41
CA SER A 61 21.80 -14.66 -10.32
C SER A 61 20.89 -14.06 -11.40
N HIS A 62 20.20 -12.95 -11.10
CA HIS A 62 19.14 -12.38 -11.94
C HIS A 62 19.44 -10.95 -12.42
N GLY A 63 20.53 -10.36 -11.97
CA GLY A 63 20.90 -8.97 -12.27
C GLY A 63 20.10 -7.94 -11.47
N PHE A 64 20.42 -6.67 -11.68
CA PHE A 64 19.86 -5.57 -10.89
C PHE A 64 18.45 -5.14 -11.32
N GLY A 65 18.13 -5.18 -12.63
CA GLY A 65 16.87 -4.68 -13.14
C GLY A 65 16.57 -5.16 -14.55
N MET A 66 15.27 -5.16 -14.90
CA MET A 66 14.78 -5.77 -16.14
C MET A 66 14.67 -4.81 -17.32
N SER A 67 14.73 -3.49 -17.08
CA SER A 67 14.58 -2.45 -18.11
C SER A 67 13.36 -2.62 -19.03
N SER A 68 12.29 -3.27 -18.53
CA SER A 68 11.11 -3.63 -19.31
C SER A 68 9.90 -3.89 -18.42
N VAL A 69 8.70 -3.78 -19.00
CA VAL A 69 7.44 -4.14 -18.34
C VAL A 69 7.24 -5.67 -18.33
N ARG A 70 6.38 -6.15 -17.43
CA ARG A 70 6.11 -7.58 -17.22
C ARG A 70 5.85 -8.38 -18.50
N PHE A 71 4.98 -7.87 -19.39
CA PHE A 71 4.55 -8.60 -20.58
C PHE A 71 5.61 -8.72 -21.68
N ILE A 72 6.52 -7.74 -21.83
CA ILE A 72 7.48 -7.73 -22.95
C ILE A 72 8.67 -8.64 -22.64
N CYS A 73 9.49 -8.24 -21.67
CA CYS A 73 10.64 -9.02 -21.22
C CYS A 73 11.01 -8.72 -19.75
N GLY A 74 10.04 -8.28 -18.95
CA GLY A 74 10.23 -7.90 -17.55
C GLY A 74 9.86 -8.97 -16.51
N THR A 75 9.41 -10.15 -16.93
CA THR A 75 9.01 -11.22 -15.99
C THR A 75 10.11 -12.27 -15.88
N GLN A 76 10.67 -12.41 -14.68
CA GLN A 76 11.53 -13.53 -14.29
C GLN A 76 10.74 -14.60 -13.53
N ASP A 77 11.33 -15.79 -13.40
CA ASP A 77 10.89 -16.86 -12.52
C ASP A 77 10.66 -16.37 -11.08
N LEU A 78 11.55 -15.55 -10.51
CA LEU A 78 11.40 -14.97 -9.16
C LEU A 78 10.10 -14.17 -8.98
N HIS A 79 9.59 -13.54 -10.05
CA HIS A 79 8.31 -12.83 -9.99
C HIS A 79 7.14 -13.81 -9.87
N LYS A 80 7.16 -14.90 -10.67
CA LYS A 80 6.12 -15.93 -10.63
C LYS A 80 6.15 -16.75 -9.34
N ASP A 81 7.35 -17.02 -8.82
CA ASP A 81 7.51 -17.67 -7.52
C ASP A 81 6.97 -16.80 -6.37
N LEU A 82 7.20 -15.48 -6.42
CA LEU A 82 6.63 -14.56 -5.44
C LEU A 82 5.10 -14.51 -5.53
N GLU A 83 4.54 -14.39 -6.74
CA GLU A 83 3.08 -14.43 -6.97
C GLU A 83 2.47 -15.70 -6.36
N HIS A 84 3.02 -16.87 -6.69
CA HIS A 84 2.55 -18.15 -6.17
C HIS A 84 2.63 -18.24 -4.63
N ARG A 85 3.75 -17.79 -4.04
CA ARG A 85 3.94 -17.82 -2.58
C ARG A 85 2.98 -16.87 -1.87
N VAL A 86 2.68 -15.71 -2.44
CA VAL A 86 1.69 -14.76 -1.91
C VAL A 86 0.29 -15.36 -2.00
N SER A 87 -0.09 -15.98 -3.12
CA SER A 87 -1.38 -16.65 -3.26
C SER A 87 -1.56 -17.74 -2.22
N LYS A 88 -0.52 -18.59 -2.03
CA LYS A 88 -0.52 -19.64 -1.01
C LYS A 88 -0.64 -19.07 0.42
N PHE A 89 0.01 -17.95 0.70
CA PHE A 89 -0.01 -17.33 2.03
C PHE A 89 -1.40 -16.77 2.38
N PHE A 90 -2.06 -16.12 1.43
CA PHE A 90 -3.39 -15.53 1.65
C PHE A 90 -4.56 -16.48 1.32
N GLY A 91 -4.28 -17.65 0.74
CA GLY A 91 -5.31 -18.58 0.31
C GLY A 91 -6.12 -18.11 -0.90
N THR A 92 -5.53 -17.30 -1.77
CA THR A 92 -6.16 -16.82 -3.01
C THR A 92 -5.80 -17.72 -4.20
N GLU A 93 -6.58 -17.64 -5.29
CA GLU A 93 -6.33 -18.43 -6.51
C GLU A 93 -5.06 -17.99 -7.26
N ASP A 94 -4.82 -16.68 -7.34
CA ASP A 94 -3.65 -16.09 -8.01
C ASP A 94 -3.25 -14.75 -7.37
N THR A 95 -2.15 -14.16 -7.83
CA THR A 95 -1.63 -12.85 -7.41
C THR A 95 -0.95 -12.13 -8.56
N ILE A 96 -1.15 -10.81 -8.64
CA ILE A 96 -0.45 -9.92 -9.56
C ILE A 96 0.47 -8.97 -8.77
N LEU A 97 1.73 -8.84 -9.18
CA LEU A 97 2.67 -7.90 -8.57
C LEU A 97 2.56 -6.50 -9.17
N TYR A 98 2.61 -5.51 -8.29
CA TYR A 98 2.83 -4.09 -8.59
C TYR A 98 4.09 -3.60 -7.87
N THR A 99 4.68 -2.52 -8.38
CA THR A 99 5.85 -1.86 -7.77
C THR A 99 5.56 -1.25 -6.40
N SER A 100 4.31 -0.85 -6.16
CA SER A 100 3.84 -0.35 -4.87
C SER A 100 2.36 -0.63 -4.68
N CYS A 101 1.89 -0.63 -3.42
CA CYS A 101 0.46 -0.70 -3.10
C CYS A 101 -0.30 0.56 -3.58
N PHE A 102 0.41 1.68 -3.80
CA PHE A 102 -0.18 2.87 -4.40
C PHE A 102 -0.60 2.58 -5.85
N ASP A 103 0.30 1.99 -6.64
CA ASP A 103 0.03 1.59 -8.03
C ASP A 103 -1.04 0.49 -8.11
N ALA A 104 -0.98 -0.49 -7.20
CA ALA A 104 -1.95 -1.57 -7.13
C ALA A 104 -3.38 -1.04 -6.95
N ASN A 105 -3.59 -0.13 -6.00
CA ASN A 105 -4.90 0.51 -5.80
C ASN A 105 -5.28 1.42 -6.97
N GLY A 106 -4.33 2.17 -7.52
CA GLY A 106 -4.57 3.07 -8.65
C GLY A 106 -5.09 2.32 -9.88
N GLY A 107 -4.46 1.19 -10.23
CA GLY A 107 -4.80 0.37 -11.39
C GLY A 107 -5.95 -0.62 -11.18
N LEU A 108 -6.51 -0.74 -9.97
CA LEU A 108 -7.54 -1.72 -9.66
C LEU A 108 -8.93 -1.30 -10.16
N PHE A 109 -9.40 -0.12 -9.75
CA PHE A 109 -10.84 0.23 -9.84
C PHE A 109 -11.33 0.45 -11.28
N GLU A 110 -10.58 1.19 -12.09
CA GLU A 110 -10.98 1.44 -13.50
C GLU A 110 -10.91 0.18 -14.37
N THR A 111 -10.07 -0.78 -13.99
CA THR A 111 -9.88 -2.04 -14.72
C THR A 111 -11.09 -2.97 -14.55
N ILE A 112 -11.71 -2.97 -13.37
CA ILE A 112 -12.78 -3.92 -13.03
C ILE A 112 -14.18 -3.29 -12.93
N LEU A 113 -14.29 -1.96 -12.94
CA LEU A 113 -15.56 -1.23 -12.85
C LEU A 113 -15.71 -0.19 -13.96
N GLY A 114 -16.94 -0.01 -14.41
CA GLY A 114 -17.33 0.96 -15.44
C GLY A 114 -18.45 1.92 -14.99
N PRO A 115 -18.99 2.73 -15.93
CA PRO A 115 -20.02 3.74 -15.63
C PRO A 115 -21.35 3.20 -15.06
N GLU A 116 -21.62 1.90 -15.23
CA GLU A 116 -22.82 1.23 -14.75
C GLU A 116 -22.71 0.70 -13.31
N ASP A 117 -21.51 0.82 -12.72
CA ASP A 117 -21.18 0.28 -11.42
C ASP A 117 -21.15 1.36 -10.34
N ALA A 118 -20.99 0.95 -9.08
CA ALA A 118 -20.74 1.85 -7.95
C ALA A 118 -19.62 1.36 -7.03
N VAL A 119 -18.87 2.32 -6.48
CA VAL A 119 -17.91 2.11 -5.40
C VAL A 119 -18.40 2.83 -4.14
N ILE A 120 -18.43 2.10 -3.03
CA ILE A 120 -18.75 2.63 -1.70
C ILE A 120 -17.46 2.60 -0.85
N SER A 121 -16.90 3.76 -0.53
CA SER A 121 -15.60 3.91 0.14
C SER A 121 -15.75 4.48 1.55
N ASP A 122 -14.99 3.92 2.50
CA ASP A 122 -14.82 4.53 3.83
C ASP A 122 -14.17 5.93 3.68
N ALA A 123 -14.54 6.84 4.57
CA ALA A 123 -14.05 8.20 4.55
C ALA A 123 -12.58 8.38 4.91
N LEU A 124 -11.97 7.45 5.64
CA LEU A 124 -10.57 7.52 6.07
C LEU A 124 -9.65 6.55 5.33
N ASN A 125 -10.13 5.96 4.22
CA ASN A 125 -9.31 5.11 3.37
C ASN A 125 -8.02 5.80 2.93
N HIS A 126 -6.98 4.98 2.74
CA HIS A 126 -5.70 5.44 2.25
C HIS A 126 -5.84 6.22 0.93
N ALA A 127 -5.00 7.24 0.75
CA ALA A 127 -5.06 8.14 -0.40
C ALA A 127 -5.02 7.41 -1.76
N SER A 128 -4.29 6.30 -1.86
CA SER A 128 -4.22 5.49 -3.09
C SER A 128 -5.56 4.87 -3.50
N ILE A 129 -6.42 4.50 -2.53
CA ILE A 129 -7.78 4.01 -2.81
C ILE A 129 -8.62 5.16 -3.36
N ILE A 130 -8.54 6.32 -2.71
CA ILE A 130 -9.28 7.53 -3.13
C ILE A 130 -8.88 7.93 -4.55
N ASP A 131 -7.58 7.93 -4.85
CA ASP A 131 -7.06 8.28 -6.17
C ASP A 131 -7.42 7.22 -7.23
N GLY A 132 -7.36 5.91 -6.91
CA GLY A 132 -7.83 4.86 -7.80
C GLY A 132 -9.32 4.97 -8.14
N ILE A 133 -10.17 5.25 -7.15
CA ILE A 133 -11.61 5.50 -7.36
C ILE A 133 -11.83 6.75 -8.21
N ARG A 134 -10.99 7.77 -8.08
CA ARG A 134 -11.07 8.99 -8.88
C ARG A 134 -10.78 8.76 -10.36
N LEU A 135 -9.95 7.78 -10.71
CA LEU A 135 -9.68 7.37 -12.09
C LEU A 135 -10.83 6.55 -12.68
N CYS A 136 -11.58 5.82 -11.85
CA CYS A 136 -12.72 5.00 -12.27
C CYS A 136 -13.97 5.83 -12.62
N LYS A 137 -14.78 5.34 -13.57
CA LYS A 137 -16.05 5.95 -14.00
C LYS A 137 -17.28 5.53 -13.18
N ALA A 138 -17.14 4.58 -12.25
CA ALA A 138 -18.22 4.12 -11.39
C ALA A 138 -18.79 5.25 -10.53
N GLU A 139 -20.07 5.16 -10.18
CA GLU A 139 -20.70 6.08 -9.22
C GLU A 139 -20.03 5.94 -7.85
N ARG A 140 -19.80 7.06 -7.17
CA ARG A 140 -18.97 7.10 -5.95
C ARG A 140 -19.83 7.46 -4.75
N HIS A 141 -19.80 6.62 -3.73
CA HIS A 141 -20.42 6.88 -2.44
C HIS A 141 -19.37 6.83 -1.35
N ARG A 142 -19.46 7.75 -0.39
CA ARG A 142 -18.58 7.82 0.77
C ARG A 142 -19.42 7.71 2.04
N TYR A 143 -19.02 6.85 2.96
CA TYR A 143 -19.63 6.72 4.30
C TYR A 143 -18.64 7.14 5.39
N ALA A 144 -19.16 7.56 6.54
CA ALA A 144 -18.32 7.94 7.68
C ALA A 144 -17.55 6.72 8.22
N ASN A 145 -16.36 6.95 8.79
CA ASN A 145 -15.48 5.85 9.19
C ASN A 145 -16.15 4.88 10.15
N GLY A 146 -16.19 3.60 9.78
CA GLY A 146 -16.81 2.54 10.59
C GLY A 146 -18.32 2.65 10.81
N ASP A 147 -19.02 3.55 10.10
CA ASP A 147 -20.48 3.72 10.21
C ASP A 147 -21.21 2.72 9.29
N MET A 148 -21.55 1.57 9.87
CA MET A 148 -22.24 0.49 9.15
C MET A 148 -23.66 0.87 8.70
N ASN A 149 -24.33 1.79 9.40
CA ASN A 149 -25.65 2.27 8.98
C ASN A 149 -25.52 3.15 7.73
N ALA A 150 -24.53 4.05 7.69
CA ALA A 150 -24.26 4.86 6.51
C ALA A 150 -23.81 4.02 5.31
N LEU A 151 -23.03 2.95 5.54
CA LEU A 151 -22.70 1.96 4.53
C LEU A 151 -23.95 1.26 3.99
N GLU A 152 -24.84 0.79 4.87
CA GLU A 152 -26.11 0.15 4.47
C GLU A 152 -26.98 1.08 3.62
N GLU A 153 -27.08 2.36 4.00
CA GLU A 153 -27.83 3.36 3.23
C GLU A 153 -27.22 3.61 1.84
N ALA A 154 -25.89 3.59 1.71
CA ALA A 154 -25.23 3.68 0.41
C ALA A 154 -25.48 2.41 -0.44
N LEU A 155 -25.52 1.24 0.18
CA LEU A 155 -25.86 -0.02 -0.49
C LEU A 155 -27.31 -0.04 -1.00
N LYS A 156 -28.26 0.50 -0.23
CA LYS A 156 -29.67 0.67 -0.64
C LYS A 156 -29.77 1.60 -1.85
N LYS A 157 -29.08 2.76 -1.82
CA LYS A 157 -29.09 3.73 -2.92
C LYS A 157 -28.52 3.18 -4.22
N THR A 158 -27.58 2.25 -4.14
CA THR A 158 -26.88 1.68 -5.30
C THR A 158 -27.49 0.37 -5.81
N GLN A 159 -28.62 -0.10 -5.26
CA GLN A 159 -29.21 -1.40 -5.62
C GLN A 159 -29.46 -1.61 -7.13
N GLY A 160 -29.69 -0.54 -7.88
CA GLY A 160 -29.89 -0.60 -9.34
C GLY A 160 -28.61 -0.70 -10.18
N LYS A 161 -27.42 -0.74 -9.57
CA LYS A 161 -26.12 -0.80 -10.26
C LYS A 161 -25.75 -2.23 -10.64
N ARG A 162 -25.02 -2.38 -11.75
CA ARG A 162 -24.61 -3.69 -12.26
C ARG A 162 -23.67 -4.40 -11.28
N LEU A 163 -22.57 -3.75 -10.91
CA LEU A 163 -21.69 -4.18 -9.83
C LEU A 163 -21.59 -3.11 -8.74
N ARG A 164 -21.40 -3.55 -7.51
CA ARG A 164 -21.17 -2.70 -6.34
C ARG A 164 -19.94 -3.22 -5.61
N LEU A 165 -18.97 -2.35 -5.38
CA LEU A 165 -17.74 -2.67 -4.66
C LEU A 165 -17.64 -1.83 -3.38
N ILE A 166 -17.41 -2.48 -2.24
CA ILE A 166 -17.06 -1.80 -0.99
C ILE A 166 -15.54 -1.74 -0.90
N ALA A 167 -14.99 -0.55 -0.68
CA ALA A 167 -13.57 -0.32 -0.47
C ALA A 167 -13.32 0.17 0.95
N THR A 168 -12.47 -0.52 1.70
CA THR A 168 -12.11 -0.16 3.07
C THR A 168 -10.68 -0.63 3.40
N ASP A 169 -9.94 0.18 4.16
CA ASP A 169 -8.67 -0.26 4.77
C ASP A 169 -8.97 -1.34 5.83
N GLY A 170 -8.12 -2.37 5.93
CA GLY A 170 -8.25 -3.38 7.00
C GLY A 170 -7.87 -2.81 8.38
N VAL A 171 -6.83 -1.98 8.42
CA VAL A 171 -6.39 -1.23 9.60
C VAL A 171 -6.12 0.21 9.17
N PHE A 172 -6.74 1.18 9.83
CA PHE A 172 -6.62 2.59 9.50
C PHE A 172 -5.30 3.19 10.01
N SER A 173 -4.54 3.79 9.11
CA SER A 173 -3.13 4.17 9.33
C SER A 173 -2.90 5.21 10.44
N MET A 174 -3.84 6.12 10.65
CA MET A 174 -3.70 7.20 11.63
C MET A 174 -4.06 6.78 13.06
N ASP A 175 -5.09 5.94 13.20
CA ASP A 175 -5.68 5.64 14.51
C ASP A 175 -5.47 4.19 14.95
N GLY A 176 -5.03 3.30 14.05
CA GLY A 176 -4.89 1.87 14.31
C GLY A 176 -6.23 1.13 14.47
N PHE A 177 -7.34 1.78 14.14
CA PHE A 177 -8.68 1.19 14.15
C PHE A 177 -8.77 0.04 13.13
N ILE A 178 -9.47 -1.04 13.49
CA ILE A 178 -9.68 -2.21 12.62
C ILE A 178 -11.09 -2.11 12.02
N ALA A 179 -11.20 -2.29 10.71
CA ALA A 179 -12.49 -2.31 10.04
C ALA A 179 -13.40 -3.44 10.56
N GLN A 180 -14.70 -3.19 10.64
CA GLN A 180 -15.71 -4.15 11.10
C GLN A 180 -16.07 -5.12 9.95
N LEU A 181 -15.12 -5.95 9.53
CA LEU A 181 -15.25 -6.83 8.35
C LEU A 181 -16.29 -7.97 8.54
N ASP A 182 -16.70 -8.23 9.77
CA ASP A 182 -17.67 -9.26 10.15
C ASP A 182 -19.13 -8.75 10.21
N LYS A 183 -19.35 -7.47 9.91
CA LYS A 183 -20.66 -6.80 9.96
C LYS A 183 -21.10 -6.31 8.59
#